data_AF-A0A834NJ11-F1
#
_entry.id   AF-A0A834NJ11-F1
#
_cell.length_a   1.000
_cell.length_b   1.000
_cell.length_c   1.000
_cell.angle_alpha   90.00
_cell.angle_beta   90.00
_cell.angle_gamma   90.00
#
_symmetry.space_group_name_H-M   'P 1'
#
loop_
_entity.id
_entity.type
_entity.pdbx_description
1 polymer ?
#
loop_
_entity_poly.entity_id
_entity_poly.type
_entity_poly.pdbx_seq_one_letter_code
_entity_poly.pdbx_strand_id
1 'polypeptide(L)'
;MKIREENEPLNTYISDEISYICILNKSYIVLGDLGGLNAAERDVSELIMKTAIDQGSIDGIFNFSVSLKDSICRNQTSETFEESFKEKTRAAKCLGEETRKFCQNFCS
;
A
#
# COMPACT_ATOMS: atom_id res chain seq x y z
N MET A 1 -27.00 5.68 6.61
CA MET A 1 -26.46 6.98 7.06
C MET A 1 -27.46 7.58 8.03
N LYS A 2 -27.17 7.57 9.33
CA LYS A 2 -27.98 8.29 10.32
C LYS A 2 -27.33 9.65 10.53
N ILE A 3 -28.08 10.71 10.28
CA ILE A 3 -27.66 12.08 10.52
C ILE A 3 -27.91 12.35 12.01
N ARG A 4 -26.88 12.88 12.68
CA ARG A 4 -26.88 13.18 14.12
C ARG A 4 -27.69 14.45 14.37
N GLU A 5 -28.47 14.49 15.45
CA GLU A 5 -29.16 15.72 15.86
C GLU A 5 -28.22 16.65 16.64
N GLU A 6 -28.43 17.95 16.44
CA GLU A 6 -27.51 19.06 16.74
C GLU A 6 -27.13 19.24 18.21
N ASN A 7 -27.80 18.53 19.13
CA ASN A 7 -27.70 18.75 20.59
C ASN A 7 -27.17 17.54 21.38
N GLU A 8 -26.62 16.51 20.72
CA GLU A 8 -25.94 15.44 21.45
C GLU A 8 -24.56 15.89 21.97
N PRO A 9 -24.24 15.68 23.26
CA PRO A 9 -22.92 16.01 23.78
C PRO A 9 -21.83 15.25 23.03
N LEU A 10 -20.80 15.99 22.62
CA LEU A 10 -19.69 15.56 21.74
C LEU A 10 -19.00 14.26 22.21
N ASN A 11 -19.12 13.92 23.49
CA ASN A 11 -18.38 12.85 24.15
C ASN A 11 -19.21 11.60 24.51
N THR A 12 -20.34 11.37 23.84
CA THR A 12 -21.07 10.11 24.02
C THR A 12 -20.63 9.11 22.96
N TYR A 13 -19.63 8.31 23.33
CA TYR A 13 -19.28 6.99 22.80
C TYR A 13 -19.20 6.83 21.25
N ILE A 14 -17.98 6.83 20.74
CA ILE A 14 -17.53 5.73 19.88
C ILE A 14 -16.43 5.00 20.67
N SER A 15 -16.85 4.24 21.68
CA SER A 15 -16.03 3.15 22.21
C SER A 15 -16.02 2.09 21.13
N ASP A 16 -14.96 2.10 20.33
CA ASP A 16 -14.30 0.97 19.70
C ASP A 16 -13.10 1.58 18.94
N GLU A 17 -12.08 1.97 19.71
CA GLU A 17 -10.80 2.39 19.14
C GLU A 17 -10.16 1.13 18.54
N ILE A 18 -10.49 0.82 17.28
CA ILE A 18 -9.87 -0.28 16.53
C ILE A 18 -8.38 0.07 16.39
N SER A 19 -7.59 -0.40 17.36
CA SER A 19 -6.15 -0.33 17.34
C SER A 19 -5.64 -1.52 16.54
N TYR A 20 -5.22 -1.29 15.28
CA TYR A 20 -4.47 -2.27 14.53
C TYR A 20 -3.05 -2.35 15.14
N ILE A 21 -2.81 -3.38 15.95
CA ILE A 21 -1.50 -3.60 16.60
C ILE A 21 -0.58 -4.31 15.60
N CYS A 22 0.59 -3.74 15.32
CA CYS A 22 1.64 -4.44 14.60
C CYS A 22 2.15 -5.63 15.42
N ILE A 23 2.20 -6.81 14.80
CA ILE A 23 2.70 -8.03 15.42
C ILE A 23 4.22 -7.95 15.52
N LEU A 24 4.73 -8.09 16.74
CA LEU A 24 6.16 -8.18 17.02
C LEU A 24 6.78 -9.39 16.29
N ASN A 25 8.00 -9.23 15.76
CA ASN A 25 8.74 -10.24 14.97
C ASN A 25 8.15 -10.55 13.59
N LYS A 26 7.28 -9.69 13.07
CA LYS A 26 6.87 -9.69 11.67
C LYS A 26 7.46 -8.50 10.93
N SER A 27 7.59 -8.65 9.61
CA SER A 27 8.05 -7.58 8.73
C SER A 27 6.88 -6.87 8.06
N TYR A 28 7.07 -5.57 7.82
CA TYR A 28 6.10 -4.69 7.18
C TYR A 28 6.80 -3.96 6.04
N ILE A 29 6.24 -4.04 4.84
CA ILE A 29 6.79 -3.35 3.66
C ILE A 29 6.00 -2.05 3.48
N VAL A 30 6.72 -0.93 3.44
CA VAL A 30 6.14 0.38 3.13
C VAL A 30 6.83 0.90 1.87
N LEU A 31 6.08 0.97 0.77
CA LEU A 31 6.56 1.58 -0.47
C LEU A 31 6.20 3.05 -0.48
N GLY A 32 7.16 3.88 -0.84
CA GLY A 32 6.98 5.31 -1.08
C GLY A 32 8.12 5.85 -1.91
N ASP A 33 8.08 7.14 -2.19
CA ASP A 33 8.99 7.79 -3.14
C ASP A 33 10.40 8.04 -2.56
N LEU A 34 10.56 7.92 -1.23
CA LEU A 34 11.82 8.18 -0.52
C LEU A 34 12.87 7.08 -0.71
N GLY A 35 12.49 5.91 -1.21
CA GLY A 35 13.38 4.74 -1.32
C GLY A 35 14.19 4.65 -2.61
N GLY A 36 13.84 5.42 -3.65
CA GLY A 36 14.47 5.35 -4.98
C GLY A 36 14.32 4.00 -5.70
N LEU A 37 13.65 3.03 -5.08
CA LEU A 37 13.40 1.70 -5.61
C LEU A 37 12.04 1.65 -6.29
N ASN A 38 12.03 1.21 -7.54
CA ASN A 38 10.82 1.07 -8.33
C ASN A 38 10.24 -0.34 -8.22
N ALA A 39 9.28 -0.53 -7.31
CA ALA A 39 8.62 -1.83 -7.12
C ALA A 39 7.76 -2.28 -8.34
N ALA A 40 7.60 -1.44 -9.37
CA ALA A 40 7.01 -1.85 -10.65
C ALA A 40 7.96 -2.70 -11.52
N GLU A 41 9.23 -2.80 -11.14
CA GLU A 41 10.22 -3.70 -11.72
C GLU A 41 10.22 -5.03 -10.96
N ARG A 42 10.15 -6.14 -11.70
CA ARG A 42 9.98 -7.48 -11.09
C ARG A 42 11.15 -7.86 -10.19
N ASP A 43 12.37 -7.62 -10.64
CA ASP A 43 13.58 -7.98 -9.89
C ASP A 43 13.69 -7.17 -8.59
N VAL A 44 13.27 -5.91 -8.63
CA VAL A 44 13.19 -5.04 -7.44
C VAL A 44 12.10 -5.52 -6.48
N SER A 45 10.92 -5.89 -6.99
CA SER A 45 9.86 -6.48 -6.18
C SER A 45 10.31 -7.77 -5.49
N GLU A 46 11.02 -8.65 -6.19
CA GLU A 46 11.57 -9.87 -5.61
C GLU A 46 12.62 -9.58 -4.53
N LEU A 47 13.52 -8.61 -4.79
CA LEU A 47 14.53 -8.18 -3.81
C LEU A 47 13.90 -7.62 -2.53
N ILE A 48 12.87 -6.77 -2.66
CA ILE A 48 12.13 -6.20 -1.52
C ILE A 48 11.50 -7.34 -0.69
N MET A 49 10.86 -8.31 -1.36
CA MET A 49 10.23 -9.44 -0.68
C MET A 49 11.23 -10.30 0.06
N LYS A 50 12.36 -10.67 -0.57
CA LYS A 50 13.43 -11.45 0.07
C LYS A 50 14.00 -10.73 1.30
N THR A 51 14.29 -9.43 1.16
CA THR A 51 14.81 -8.62 2.24
C THR A 51 13.85 -8.55 3.43
N ALA A 52 12.54 -8.43 3.17
CA ALA A 52 11.53 -8.41 4.22
C ALA A 52 11.36 -9.78 4.91
N ILE A 53 11.42 -10.87 4.13
CA ILE A 53 11.35 -12.24 4.65
C ILE A 53 12.54 -12.55 5.58
N ASP A 54 13.73 -12.08 5.23
CA ASP A 54 14.94 -12.23 6.06
C ASP A 54 14.80 -11.53 7.42
N GLN A 55 13.94 -10.50 7.52
CA GLN A 55 13.64 -9.80 8.78
C GLN A 55 12.50 -10.45 9.58
N GLY A 56 11.67 -11.28 8.95
CA GLY A 56 10.52 -11.94 9.57
C GLY A 56 9.41 -12.22 8.55
N SER A 57 8.38 -12.97 8.95
CA SER A 57 7.22 -13.21 8.06
C SER A 57 6.53 -11.88 7.75
N ILE A 58 6.24 -11.64 6.47
CA ILE A 58 5.54 -10.41 6.03
C ILE A 58 4.08 -10.46 6.52
N ASP A 59 3.64 -9.40 7.19
CA ASP A 59 2.27 -9.26 7.71
C ASP A 59 1.46 -8.16 7.00
N GLY A 60 2.15 -7.20 6.40
CA GLY A 60 1.52 -6.08 5.71
C GLY A 60 2.42 -5.49 4.63
N ILE A 61 1.80 -5.10 3.52
CA ILE A 61 2.42 -4.37 2.43
C ILE A 61 1.57 -3.14 2.16
N PHE A 62 2.15 -1.96 2.31
CA PHE A 62 1.48 -0.67 2.14
C PHE A 62 2.11 0.09 0.98
N ASN A 63 1.37 0.22 -0.12
CA ASN A 63 1.84 0.96 -1.29
C ASN A 63 1.37 2.43 -1.24
N PHE A 64 2.24 3.33 -0.79
CA PHE A 64 2.02 4.78 -0.81
C PHE A 64 2.72 5.49 -1.98
N SER A 65 3.35 4.76 -2.90
CA SER A 65 3.98 5.37 -4.08
C SER A 65 2.95 6.06 -4.97
N VAL A 66 3.33 7.23 -5.49
CA VAL A 66 2.48 8.09 -6.29
C VAL A 66 3.33 8.98 -7.19
N SER A 67 3.13 8.81 -8.49
CA SER A 67 3.59 9.76 -9.50
C SER A 67 2.39 10.56 -9.96
N LEU A 68 2.46 11.88 -9.80
CA LEU A 68 1.42 12.80 -10.24
C LEU A 68 1.81 13.41 -11.59
N LYS A 69 0.97 13.18 -12.59
CA LYS A 69 1.03 13.85 -13.89
C LYS A 69 -0.24 14.65 -14.10
N ASP A 70 -0.40 15.67 -13.26
CA ASP A 70 -1.61 16.48 -13.23
C ASP A 70 -1.79 17.23 -14.53
N SER A 71 -2.90 16.97 -15.21
CA SER A 71 -3.27 17.64 -16.45
C SER A 71 -4.75 17.39 -16.72
N ILE A 72 -5.41 18.35 -17.37
CA ILE A 72 -6.76 18.14 -17.88
C ILE A 72 -6.74 17.00 -18.90
N CYS A 73 -7.82 16.22 -18.98
CA CYS A 73 -7.87 15.01 -19.82
C CYS A 73 -7.43 15.24 -21.29
N ARG A 74 -7.76 16.40 -21.88
CA ARG A 74 -7.35 16.75 -23.26
C ARG A 74 -5.84 16.94 -23.44
N ASN A 75 -5.13 17.21 -22.35
CA ASN A 75 -3.69 17.44 -22.32
C ASN A 75 -2.94 16.23 -21.72
N GLN A 76 -3.61 15.10 -21.49
CA GLN A 76 -2.99 13.85 -21.09
C GLN A 76 -2.51 13.07 -22.32
N THR A 77 -1.43 12.32 -22.16
CA THR A 77 -0.95 11.36 -23.16
C THR A 77 -0.99 9.95 -22.56
N SER A 78 -0.90 8.93 -23.41
CA SER A 78 -0.75 7.55 -22.93
C SER A 78 0.49 7.39 -22.05
N GLU A 79 1.56 8.12 -22.36
CA GLU A 79 2.81 8.09 -21.59
C GLU A 79 2.63 8.67 -20.18
N THR A 80 2.04 9.87 -20.04
CA THR A 80 1.81 10.49 -18.73
C THR A 80 0.84 9.68 -17.88
N PHE A 81 -0.13 9.03 -18.54
CA PHE A 81 -1.03 8.07 -17.90
C PHE A 81 -0.26 6.84 -17.40
N GLU A 82 0.54 6.20 -18.25
CA GLU A 82 1.35 5.02 -17.88
C GLU A 82 2.34 5.34 -16.75
N GLU A 83 2.99 6.50 -16.78
CA GLU A 83 3.88 6.96 -15.71
C GLU A 83 3.15 7.06 -14.37
N SER A 84 1.96 7.66 -14.35
CA SER A 84 1.15 7.77 -13.12
C SER A 84 0.69 6.40 -12.59
N PHE A 85 0.41 5.46 -13.49
CA PHE A 85 -0.10 4.13 -13.14
C PHE A 85 0.98 3.11 -12.76
N LYS A 86 2.23 3.30 -13.18
CA LYS A 86 3.33 2.36 -12.89
C LYS A 86 3.48 2.11 -11.39
N GLU A 87 3.52 3.17 -10.59
CA GLU A 87 3.77 3.08 -9.15
C GLU A 87 2.61 2.46 -8.37
N LYS A 88 1.36 2.69 -8.79
CA LYS A 88 0.19 2.15 -8.09
C LYS A 88 -0.20 0.77 -8.60
N THR A 89 -0.42 0.64 -9.91
CA THR A 89 -1.00 -0.56 -10.50
C THR A 89 0.05 -1.61 -10.80
N ARG A 90 1.16 -1.22 -11.44
CA ARG A 90 2.19 -2.20 -11.82
C ARG A 90 2.96 -2.69 -10.60
N ALA A 91 3.32 -1.81 -9.66
CA ALA A 91 3.95 -2.23 -8.41
C ALA A 91 3.05 -3.15 -7.58
N ALA A 92 1.77 -2.79 -7.40
CA ALA A 92 0.82 -3.66 -6.67
C ALA A 92 0.64 -5.02 -7.36
N LYS A 93 0.64 -5.05 -8.70
CA LYS A 93 0.61 -6.31 -9.45
C LYS A 93 1.86 -7.16 -9.21
N CYS A 94 3.06 -6.59 -9.35
CA CYS A 94 4.32 -7.29 -9.13
C CYS A 94 4.42 -7.84 -7.72
N LEU A 95 4.17 -7.00 -6.70
CA LEU A 95 4.16 -7.44 -5.31
C LEU A 95 3.08 -8.48 -5.02
N GLY A 96 1.89 -8.33 -5.61
CA GLY A 96 0.82 -9.31 -5.46
C GLY A 96 1.18 -10.68 -6.05
N GLU A 97 1.91 -10.71 -7.16
CA GLU A 97 2.45 -11.94 -7.75
C GLU A 97 3.52 -12.57 -6.86
N GLU A 98 4.45 -11.78 -6.30
CA GLU A 98 5.47 -12.29 -5.38
C GLU A 98 4.87 -12.77 -4.04
N THR A 99 3.89 -12.05 -3.51
CA THR A 99 3.20 -12.42 -2.25
C THR A 99 2.57 -13.81 -2.39
N ARG A 100 1.99 -14.15 -3.55
CA ARG A 100 1.45 -15.50 -3.81
C ARG A 100 2.51 -16.60 -3.83
N LYS A 101 3.77 -16.26 -4.10
CA LYS A 101 4.88 -17.24 -4.09
C LYS A 101 5.45 -17.42 -2.69
N PHE A 102 5.68 -16.31 -1.98
CA PHE A 102 6.43 -16.31 -0.73
C PHE A 102 5.57 -16.32 0.54
N CYS A 103 4.34 -15.84 0.47
CA CYS A 103 3.49 -15.60 1.64
C CYS A 103 2.20 -16.44 1.55
N GLN A 104 2.30 -17.74 1.84
CA GLN A 104 1.19 -18.69 1.71
C GLN A 104 0.01 -18.43 2.68
N ASN A 105 0.23 -17.64 3.75
CA ASN A 105 -0.78 -17.30 4.77
C ASN A 105 -1.11 -15.79 4.82
N PHE A 106 -0.77 -15.03 3.77
CA PHE A 106 -1.07 -13.59 3.71
C PHE A 106 -2.58 -13.39 3.48
N CYS A 107 -3.27 -12.73 4.41
CA CYS A 107 -4.74 -12.62 4.53
C CYS A 107 -5.46 -13.92 4.96
N SER A 108 -5.20 -14.39 6.18
CA SER A 108 -6.05 -15.37 6.87
C SER A 108 -7.18 -14.69 7.64
#